data_AF-A0A1I4YIS7-F1
#
_entry.id   AF-A0A1I4YIS7-F1
#
_cell.length_a   1.000
_cell.length_b   1.000
_cell.length_c   1.000
_cell.angle_alpha   90.00
_cell.angle_beta   90.00
_cell.angle_gamma   90.00
#
_symmetry.space_group_name_H-M   'P 1'
#
loop_
_entity.id
_entity.type
_entity.pdbx_description
1 polymer ?
#
loop_
_entity_poly.entity_id
_entity_poly.type
_entity_poly.pdbx_seq_one_letter_code
_entity_poly.pdbx_strand_id
1 'polypeptide(L)'
;MLSCVLLDQQIEYLTEKFNHQEQKVIQAMQRVTSMETHLFGKNKVKQIYLCDKCPLFDDNGDCIGITFHMYKTPSFSTSYYYDKATPATLEFTPPDNILTQIEWEILFLILCSLNEKNIGKELMISTEYVVNYIQSIYQKFNISRDTDLRSFCKEQKFDSYIPERFVTIGSRELN
;
A
#
# COMPACT_ATOMS: atom_id res chain seq x y z
N MET A 1 23.78 8.49 -11.89
CA MET A 1 23.16 9.33 -12.94
C MET A 1 21.74 8.86 -13.27
N LEU A 2 21.53 7.56 -13.61
CA LEU A 2 20.18 6.98 -13.82
C LEU A 2 19.21 7.12 -12.63
N SER A 3 19.68 7.00 -11.37
CA SER A 3 18.81 7.13 -10.20
C SER A 3 18.33 8.56 -9.92
N CYS A 4 19.08 9.60 -10.33
CA CYS A 4 18.65 11.00 -10.19
C CYS A 4 17.58 11.33 -11.24
N VAL A 5 17.77 10.92 -12.49
CA VAL A 5 16.82 11.16 -13.58
C VAL A 5 15.46 10.50 -13.30
N LEU A 6 15.46 9.29 -12.74
CA LEU A 6 14.23 8.61 -12.34
C LEU A 6 13.51 9.31 -11.18
N LEU A 7 14.27 9.92 -10.25
CA LEU A 7 13.71 10.69 -9.13
C LEU A 7 13.08 12.00 -9.61
N ASP A 8 13.75 12.69 -10.54
CA ASP A 8 13.28 13.95 -11.12
C ASP A 8 12.01 13.75 -11.96
N GLN A 9 11.97 12.70 -12.80
CA GLN A 9 10.78 12.32 -13.56
C GLN A 9 9.59 11.95 -12.66
N GLN A 10 9.86 11.32 -11.52
CA GLN A 10 8.85 10.94 -10.55
C GLN A 10 8.28 12.16 -9.80
N ILE A 11 9.13 13.14 -9.47
CA ILE A 11 8.70 14.42 -8.88
C ILE A 11 7.84 15.19 -9.88
N GLU A 12 8.24 15.25 -11.15
CA GLU A 12 7.48 15.94 -12.20
C GLU A 12 6.11 15.31 -12.42
N TYR A 13 6.04 13.98 -12.55
CA TYR A 13 4.78 13.24 -12.67
C TYR A 13 3.83 13.50 -11.49
N LEU A 14 4.35 13.46 -10.26
CA LEU A 14 3.55 13.74 -9.07
C LEU A 14 3.07 15.19 -9.07
N THR A 15 3.92 16.15 -9.44
CA THR A 15 3.56 17.57 -9.53
C THR A 15 2.41 17.79 -10.52
N GLU A 16 2.46 17.15 -11.68
CA GLU A 16 1.37 17.20 -12.67
C GLU A 16 0.05 16.67 -12.09
N LYS A 17 0.09 15.54 -11.37
CA LYS A 17 -1.10 14.95 -10.73
C LYS A 17 -1.68 15.86 -9.65
N PHE A 18 -0.84 16.45 -8.81
CA PHE A 18 -1.26 17.38 -7.78
C PHE A 18 -1.93 18.61 -8.40
N ASN A 19 -1.29 19.23 -9.40
CA ASN A 19 -1.84 20.41 -10.10
C ASN A 19 -3.21 20.10 -10.73
N HIS A 20 -3.36 18.94 -11.35
CA HIS A 20 -4.63 18.52 -11.96
C HIS A 20 -5.76 18.37 -10.93
N GLN A 21 -5.44 17.79 -9.77
CA GLN A 21 -6.40 17.63 -8.67
C GLN A 21 -6.81 18.97 -8.07
N GLU A 22 -5.84 19.87 -7.88
CA GLU A 22 -6.10 21.22 -7.37
C GLU A 22 -6.98 22.03 -8.33
N GLN A 23 -6.74 21.92 -9.65
CA GLN A 23 -7.60 22.53 -10.65
C GLN A 23 -9.04 22.02 -10.55
N LYS A 24 -9.25 20.72 -10.35
CA LYS A 24 -10.60 20.15 -10.14
C LYS A 24 -11.27 20.70 -8.89
N VAL A 25 -10.54 20.83 -7.79
CA VAL A 25 -11.05 21.40 -6.53
C VAL A 25 -11.56 22.82 -6.77
N ILE A 26 -10.78 23.67 -7.45
CA ILE A 26 -11.16 25.05 -7.74
C ILE A 26 -12.32 25.12 -8.72
N GLN A 27 -12.32 24.31 -9.77
CA GLN A 27 -13.38 24.33 -10.79
C GLN A 27 -14.73 23.85 -10.25
N ALA A 28 -14.72 22.80 -9.42
CA ALA A 28 -15.94 22.22 -8.87
C ALA A 28 -16.36 22.85 -7.54
N MET A 29 -15.47 23.59 -6.86
CA MET A 29 -15.62 24.03 -5.47
C MET A 29 -15.99 22.86 -4.54
N GLN A 30 -15.39 21.70 -4.79
CA GLN A 30 -15.68 20.45 -4.10
C GLN A 30 -14.40 19.75 -3.69
N ARG A 31 -14.51 18.91 -2.67
CA ARG A 31 -13.41 18.08 -2.21
C ARG A 31 -13.02 17.07 -3.28
N VAL A 32 -11.71 16.93 -3.53
CA VAL A 32 -11.12 15.82 -4.28
C VAL A 32 -10.31 14.98 -3.30
N THR A 33 -10.59 13.67 -3.25
CA THR A 33 -9.81 12.73 -2.43
C THR A 33 -8.91 11.91 -3.33
N SER A 34 -7.64 11.76 -2.94
CA SER A 34 -6.68 10.90 -3.63
C SER A 34 -5.96 9.96 -2.67
N MET A 35 -5.55 8.81 -3.17
CA MET A 35 -4.60 7.90 -2.54
C MET A 35 -3.20 8.27 -3.01
N GLU A 36 -2.34 8.60 -2.05
CA GLU A 36 -1.02 9.17 -2.24
C GLU A 36 0.05 8.22 -1.67
N THR A 37 0.89 7.69 -2.55
CA THR A 37 2.02 6.83 -2.16
C THR A 37 3.32 7.59 -2.36
N HIS A 38 4.00 7.94 -1.26
CA HIS A 38 5.25 8.72 -1.29
C HIS A 38 6.33 8.10 -0.41
N LEU A 39 7.59 8.49 -0.65
CA LEU A 39 8.71 8.17 0.23
C LEU A 39 8.76 9.19 1.37
N PHE A 40 8.63 8.73 2.61
CA PHE A 40 8.64 9.60 3.79
C PHE A 40 9.88 9.40 4.67
N GLY A 41 10.30 10.50 5.29
CA GLY A 41 11.39 10.53 6.27
C GLY A 41 12.78 10.33 5.66
N LYS A 42 13.81 10.38 6.53
CA LYS A 42 15.22 10.24 6.12
C LYS A 42 15.52 8.86 5.50
N ASN A 43 14.79 7.84 5.94
CA ASN A 43 14.97 6.46 5.49
C ASN A 43 14.20 6.15 4.19
N LYS A 44 13.48 7.12 3.62
CA LYS A 44 12.71 6.98 2.37
C LYS A 44 11.80 5.75 2.38
N VAL A 45 11.07 5.54 3.48
CA VAL A 45 10.12 4.42 3.57
C VAL A 45 8.87 4.80 2.77
N LYS A 46 8.43 3.92 1.88
CA LYS A 46 7.17 4.11 1.14
C LYS A 46 5.99 4.05 2.12
N GLN A 47 5.09 5.01 2.04
CA GLN A 47 3.86 5.03 2.82
C GLN A 47 2.69 5.51 1.97
N ILE A 48 1.51 4.98 2.26
CA ILE A 48 0.26 5.31 1.57
C ILE A 48 -0.64 6.14 2.48
N TYR A 49 -1.10 7.27 1.99
CA TYR A 49 -2.02 8.19 2.65
C TYR A 49 -3.25 8.43 1.79
N LEU A 50 -4.39 8.69 2.43
CA LEU A 50 -5.47 9.44 1.79
C LEU A 50 -5.18 10.92 1.94
N CYS A 51 -5.44 11.67 0.88
CA CYS A 51 -5.28 13.11 0.83
C CYS A 51 -6.60 13.73 0.38
N ASP A 52 -7.28 14.38 1.30
CA ASP A 52 -8.47 15.16 1.03
C ASP A 52 -8.03 16.59 0.69
N LYS A 53 -8.29 17.05 -0.53
CA LYS A 53 -8.03 18.43 -0.98
C LYS A 53 -9.36 19.17 -1.06
N CYS A 54 -9.48 20.30 -0.35
CA CYS A 54 -10.72 21.07 -0.22
C CYS A 54 -10.49 22.54 -0.57
N PRO A 55 -11.50 23.24 -1.14
CA PRO A 55 -11.41 24.67 -1.32
C PRO A 55 -11.34 25.36 0.06
N LEU A 56 -10.47 26.36 0.17
CA LEU A 56 -10.32 27.20 1.35
C LEU A 56 -11.02 28.52 1.10
N PHE A 57 -11.96 28.88 1.95
CA PHE A 57 -12.74 30.12 1.84
C PHE A 57 -12.32 31.13 2.91
N ASP A 58 -12.39 32.41 2.58
CA ASP A 58 -12.30 33.49 3.55
C ASP A 58 -13.65 33.75 4.23
N ASP A 59 -13.70 34.76 5.11
CA ASP A 59 -14.92 35.15 5.84
C ASP A 59 -16.02 35.71 4.92
N ASN A 60 -15.67 36.14 3.70
CA ASN A 60 -16.62 36.63 2.71
C ASN A 60 -17.20 35.49 1.85
N GLY A 61 -16.68 34.27 2.00
CA GLY A 61 -17.05 33.12 1.18
C GLY A 61 -16.31 33.04 -0.16
N ASP A 62 -15.28 33.87 -0.35
CA ASP A 62 -14.44 33.82 -1.54
C ASP A 62 -13.40 32.70 -1.39
N CYS A 63 -13.20 31.91 -2.44
CA CYS A 63 -12.19 30.85 -2.44
C CYS A 63 -10.79 31.48 -2.56
N ILE A 64 -10.02 31.41 -1.49
CA ILE A 64 -8.66 31.99 -1.38
C ILE A 64 -7.54 30.96 -1.58
N GLY A 65 -7.88 29.68 -1.73
CA GLY A 65 -6.89 28.64 -2.00
C GLY A 65 -7.42 27.23 -1.79
N ILE A 66 -6.50 26.32 -1.48
CA ILE A 66 -6.78 24.92 -1.20
C ILE A 66 -6.13 24.55 0.11
N THR A 67 -6.85 23.79 0.93
CA THR A 67 -6.29 23.08 2.08
C THR A 67 -6.26 21.59 1.78
N PHE A 68 -5.25 20.89 2.28
CA PHE A 68 -5.19 19.44 2.20
C PHE A 68 -5.03 18.80 3.58
N HIS A 69 -5.65 17.65 3.76
CA HIS A 69 -5.52 16.83 4.95
C HIS A 69 -5.09 15.42 4.54
N MET A 70 -3.89 15.03 4.99
CA MET A 70 -3.34 13.70 4.73
C MET A 70 -3.48 12.82 5.98
N TYR A 71 -4.03 11.62 5.81
CA TYR A 71 -4.22 10.65 6.88
C TYR A 71 -3.95 9.23 6.38
N LYS A 72 -3.41 8.36 7.25
CA LYS A 72 -3.11 6.98 6.85
C LYS A 72 -4.39 6.25 6.46
N THR A 73 -4.33 5.46 5.40
CA THR A 73 -5.43 4.57 5.02
C THR A 73 -5.63 3.55 6.15
N PRO A 74 -6.84 3.48 6.74
CA PRO A 74 -7.23 2.28 7.45
C PRO A 74 -7.42 1.18 6.39
N SER A 75 -6.77 0.04 6.54
CA SER A 75 -7.03 -1.17 5.77
C SER A 75 -8.39 -1.71 6.23
N PHE A 76 -9.40 -1.39 5.45
CA PHE A 76 -10.72 -1.96 5.62
C PHE A 76 -10.74 -3.27 4.83
N SER A 77 -10.34 -4.37 5.47
CA SER A 77 -10.63 -5.69 4.93
C SER A 77 -12.13 -5.98 5.02
N THR A 78 -12.63 -6.94 4.26
CA THR A 78 -14.03 -7.40 4.39
C THR A 78 -14.36 -7.83 5.82
N SER A 79 -13.38 -8.30 6.60
CA SER A 79 -13.56 -8.64 8.01
C SER A 79 -13.79 -7.42 8.93
N TYR A 80 -13.44 -6.19 8.53
CA TYR A 80 -13.88 -4.99 9.26
C TYR A 80 -15.41 -4.90 9.31
N TYR A 81 -16.08 -5.21 8.20
CA TYR A 81 -17.52 -5.09 8.07
C TYR A 81 -18.29 -6.26 8.71
N TYR A 82 -17.74 -7.48 8.62
CA TYR A 82 -18.40 -8.68 9.18
C TYR A 82 -18.02 -8.96 10.63
N ASP A 83 -16.75 -8.77 10.99
CA ASP A 83 -16.21 -9.19 12.30
C ASP A 83 -15.98 -8.00 13.25
N LYS A 84 -16.31 -6.76 12.81
CA LYS A 84 -15.99 -5.51 13.53
C LYS A 84 -14.53 -5.41 13.95
N ALA A 85 -13.63 -6.06 13.23
CA ALA A 85 -12.19 -5.95 13.44
C ALA A 85 -11.78 -4.48 13.30
N THR A 86 -10.90 -3.96 14.16
CA THR A 86 -10.36 -2.61 13.98
C THR A 86 -9.67 -2.50 12.62
N PRO A 87 -9.87 -1.42 11.85
CA PRO A 87 -9.13 -1.21 10.62
C PRO A 87 -7.63 -1.24 10.93
N ALA A 88 -6.88 -2.14 10.29
CA ALA A 88 -5.44 -2.19 10.49
C ALA A 88 -4.79 -1.10 9.64
N THR A 89 -3.79 -0.40 10.13
CA THR A 89 -3.02 0.49 9.23
C THR A 89 -2.22 -0.38 8.26
N LEU A 90 -2.12 0.00 6.99
CA LEU A 90 -1.20 -0.68 6.08
C LEU A 90 0.24 -0.48 6.58
N GLU A 91 0.94 -1.59 6.78
CA GLU A 91 2.32 -1.62 7.23
C GLU A 91 3.26 -1.87 6.05
N PHE A 92 4.30 -1.05 5.95
CA PHE A 92 5.29 -1.12 4.86
C PHE A 92 6.67 -1.57 5.37
N THR A 93 6.74 -1.87 6.66
CA THR A 93 7.89 -2.50 7.30
C THR A 93 7.53 -3.95 7.64
N PRO A 94 8.42 -4.92 7.39
CA PRO A 94 8.20 -6.29 7.79
C PRO A 94 7.79 -6.37 9.27
N PRO A 95 6.75 -7.17 9.61
CA PRO A 95 6.31 -7.33 11.00
C PRO A 95 7.42 -7.81 11.93
N ASP A 96 8.31 -8.66 11.41
CA ASP A 96 9.45 -9.24 12.12
C ASP A 96 10.56 -9.67 11.12
N ASN A 97 11.59 -10.34 11.65
CA ASN A 97 12.73 -10.86 10.90
C ASN A 97 12.72 -12.39 10.72
N ILE A 98 11.61 -13.07 11.02
CA ILE A 98 11.47 -14.54 10.91
C ILE A 98 11.53 -14.95 9.44
N LEU A 99 10.79 -14.22 8.60
CA LEU A 99 10.79 -14.42 7.15
C LEU A 99 11.81 -13.53 6.46
N THR A 100 12.38 -14.08 5.39
CA THR A 100 13.14 -13.32 4.40
C THR A 100 12.21 -12.44 3.58
N GLN A 101 12.78 -11.46 2.87
CA GLN A 101 12.01 -10.60 1.99
C GLN A 101 11.17 -11.38 0.95
N ILE A 102 11.75 -12.40 0.31
CA ILE A 102 11.03 -13.18 -0.71
C ILE A 102 9.91 -14.05 -0.12
N GLU A 103 10.08 -14.56 1.11
CA GLU A 103 9.02 -15.29 1.80
C GLU A 103 7.87 -14.37 2.18
N TRP A 104 8.18 -13.16 2.64
CA TRP A 104 7.19 -12.10 2.86
C TRP A 104 6.42 -11.73 1.58
N GLU A 105 7.11 -11.65 0.44
CA GLU A 105 6.51 -11.40 -0.87
C GLU A 105 5.58 -12.53 -1.32
N ILE A 106 6.00 -13.79 -1.12
CA ILE A 106 5.17 -14.96 -1.41
C ILE A 106 3.95 -15.00 -0.51
N LEU A 107 4.11 -14.76 0.79
CA LEU A 107 3.01 -14.74 1.76
C LEU A 107 1.95 -13.70 1.39
N PHE A 108 2.39 -12.49 1.02
CA PHE A 108 1.50 -11.44 0.52
C PHE A 108 0.70 -11.89 -0.71
N LEU A 109 1.35 -12.49 -1.71
CA LEU A 109 0.66 -12.93 -2.93
C LEU A 109 -0.33 -14.09 -2.68
N ILE A 110 -0.05 -14.95 -1.70
CA ILE A 110 -1.01 -15.97 -1.23
C ILE A 110 -2.24 -15.29 -0.62
N LEU A 111 -2.04 -14.23 0.18
CA LEU A 111 -3.14 -13.44 0.74
C LEU A 111 -3.93 -12.69 -0.35
N CYS A 112 -3.31 -12.37 -1.49
CA CYS A 112 -3.98 -11.90 -2.71
C CYS A 112 -4.68 -13.01 -3.52
N SER A 113 -4.69 -14.25 -3.03
CA SER A 113 -5.32 -15.42 -3.68
C SER A 113 -4.67 -15.85 -4.99
N LEU A 114 -3.38 -15.58 -5.18
CA LEU A 114 -2.62 -16.14 -6.30
C LEU A 114 -2.22 -17.59 -6.01
N ASN A 115 -2.28 -18.44 -7.03
CA ASN A 115 -1.71 -19.79 -6.98
C ASN A 115 -0.19 -19.75 -7.22
N GLU A 116 0.50 -20.85 -6.92
CA GLU A 116 1.96 -20.98 -6.96
C GLU A 116 2.53 -20.67 -8.34
N LYS A 117 1.81 -21.05 -9.40
CA LYS A 117 2.21 -20.75 -10.79
C LYS A 117 2.16 -19.26 -11.08
N ASN A 118 1.12 -18.57 -10.63
CA ASN A 118 0.98 -17.12 -10.81
C ASN A 118 1.96 -16.35 -9.93
N ILE A 119 2.23 -16.82 -8.71
CA ILE A 119 3.28 -16.29 -7.84
C ILE A 119 4.64 -16.42 -8.53
N GLY A 120 4.96 -17.58 -9.09
CA GLY A 120 6.22 -17.80 -9.81
C GLY A 120 6.40 -16.83 -10.98
N LYS A 121 5.32 -16.57 -11.75
CA LYS A 121 5.32 -15.55 -12.80
C LYS A 121 5.57 -14.14 -12.26
N GLU A 122 4.85 -13.75 -11.21
CA GLU A 122 4.93 -12.41 -10.61
C GLU A 122 6.32 -12.12 -10.04
N LEU A 123 6.94 -13.11 -9.41
CA LEU A 123 8.26 -13.00 -8.79
C LEU A 123 9.41 -13.36 -9.75
N MET A 124 9.11 -13.82 -10.97
CA MET A 124 10.05 -14.33 -11.96
C MET A 124 10.91 -15.50 -11.44
N ILE A 125 10.30 -16.42 -10.70
CA ILE A 125 10.92 -17.65 -10.17
C ILE A 125 10.13 -18.89 -10.60
N SER A 126 10.73 -20.09 -10.49
CA SER A 126 10.00 -21.32 -10.82
C SER A 126 8.93 -21.64 -9.78
N THR A 127 7.86 -22.34 -10.20
CA THR A 127 6.82 -22.85 -9.28
C THR A 127 7.42 -23.72 -8.18
N GLU A 128 8.49 -24.48 -8.48
CA GLU A 128 9.20 -25.31 -7.50
C GLU A 128 9.82 -24.46 -6.39
N TYR A 129 10.46 -23.34 -6.73
CA TYR A 129 10.97 -22.40 -5.71
C TYR A 129 9.84 -21.83 -4.85
N VAL A 130 8.71 -21.48 -5.46
CA VAL A 130 7.53 -21.00 -4.70
C VAL A 130 7.10 -22.05 -3.67
N VAL A 131 6.94 -23.31 -4.08
CA VAL A 131 6.55 -24.41 -3.17
C VAL A 131 7.56 -24.58 -2.04
N ASN A 132 8.87 -24.51 -2.34
CA ASN A 132 9.93 -24.61 -1.34
C ASN A 132 9.87 -23.46 -0.33
N TYR A 133 9.63 -22.22 -0.78
CA TYR A 133 9.46 -21.09 0.13
C TYR A 133 8.19 -21.20 0.98
N ILE A 134 7.08 -21.67 0.41
CA ILE A 134 5.86 -21.94 1.20
C ILE A 134 6.18 -22.95 2.31
N GLN A 135 6.85 -24.05 1.97
CA GLN A 135 7.27 -25.04 2.97
C GLN A 135 8.19 -24.44 4.05
N SER A 136 9.14 -23.58 3.66
CA SER A 136 9.99 -22.85 4.59
C SER A 136 9.19 -21.96 5.54
N ILE A 137 8.16 -21.26 5.05
CA ILE A 137 7.27 -20.43 5.88
C ILE A 137 6.55 -21.28 6.94
N TYR A 138 5.97 -22.42 6.57
CA TYR A 138 5.33 -23.33 7.54
C TYR A 138 6.33 -23.80 8.62
N GLN A 139 7.56 -24.14 8.22
CA GLN A 139 8.61 -24.58 9.13
C GLN A 139 9.06 -23.46 10.09
N LYS A 140 9.24 -22.24 9.57
CA LYS A 140 9.70 -21.08 10.35
C LYS A 140 8.71 -20.63 11.41
N PHE A 141 7.42 -20.72 11.11
CA PHE A 141 6.37 -20.46 12.09
C PHE A 141 5.98 -21.68 12.93
N ASN A 142 6.59 -22.84 12.65
CA ASN A 142 6.28 -24.12 13.32
C ASN A 142 4.78 -24.45 13.28
N ILE A 143 4.14 -24.25 12.12
CA ILE A 143 2.71 -24.52 11.89
C ILE A 143 2.52 -25.76 11.02
N SER A 144 1.44 -26.52 11.28
CA SER A 144 1.11 -27.71 10.49
C SER A 144 0.77 -27.34 9.04
N ARG A 145 1.08 -28.22 8.08
CA ARG A 145 0.72 -28.04 6.66
C ARG A 145 -0.78 -28.00 6.40
N ASP A 146 -1.58 -28.56 7.29
CA ASP A 146 -3.05 -28.52 7.20
C ASP A 146 -3.63 -27.20 7.73
N THR A 147 -2.79 -26.32 8.29
CA THR A 147 -3.21 -25.01 8.79
C THR A 147 -3.58 -24.11 7.61
N ASP A 148 -4.74 -23.45 7.70
CA ASP A 148 -5.06 -22.38 6.75
C ASP A 148 -4.14 -21.17 6.99
N LEU A 149 -3.15 -21.02 6.10
CA LEU A 149 -2.17 -19.95 6.16
C LEU A 149 -2.82 -18.55 6.17
N ARG A 150 -3.99 -18.38 5.54
CA ARG A 150 -4.70 -17.10 5.53
C ARG A 150 -5.25 -16.76 6.91
N SER A 151 -5.88 -17.73 7.58
CA SER A 151 -6.39 -17.55 8.94
C SER A 151 -5.25 -17.28 9.92
N PHE A 152 -4.14 -18.02 9.82
CA PHE A 152 -2.93 -17.77 10.62
C PHE A 152 -2.40 -16.34 10.43
N CYS A 153 -2.29 -15.85 9.19
CA CYS A 153 -1.80 -14.50 8.92
C CYS A 153 -2.68 -13.42 9.55
N LYS A 154 -4.01 -13.59 9.52
CA LYS A 154 -4.94 -12.64 10.16
C LYS A 154 -4.75 -12.60 11.68
N GLU A 155 -4.58 -13.76 12.32
CA GLU A 155 -4.31 -13.83 13.77
C GLU A 155 -3.00 -13.12 14.15
N GLN A 156 -1.98 -13.28 13.32
CA GLN A 156 -0.67 -12.63 13.50
C GLN A 156 -0.61 -11.18 12.97
N LYS A 157 -1.70 -10.67 12.38
CA LYS A 157 -1.75 -9.35 11.70
C LYS A 157 -0.74 -9.18 10.57
N PHE A 158 -0.33 -10.26 9.93
CA PHE A 158 0.54 -10.23 8.76
C PHE A 158 -0.18 -9.75 7.50
N ASP A 159 -1.52 -9.78 7.51
CA ASP A 159 -2.38 -9.31 6.42
C ASP A 159 -2.42 -7.79 6.26
N SER A 160 -1.83 -7.03 7.19
CA SER A 160 -1.63 -5.59 7.04
C SER A 160 -0.33 -5.21 6.34
N TYR A 161 0.61 -6.15 6.19
CA TYR A 161 1.92 -5.88 5.60
C TYR A 161 1.91 -5.96 4.06
N ILE A 162 2.44 -4.92 3.41
CA ILE A 162 2.64 -4.89 1.95
C ILE A 162 4.14 -4.82 1.64
N PRO A 163 4.71 -5.83 0.97
CA PRO A 163 6.11 -5.81 0.54
C PRO A 163 6.42 -4.66 -0.41
N GLU A 164 7.59 -4.04 -0.25
CA GLU A 164 8.00 -2.81 -0.96
C GLU A 164 7.91 -2.93 -2.49
N ARG A 165 8.15 -4.13 -3.05
CA ARG A 165 8.10 -4.36 -4.50
C ARG A 165 6.71 -4.14 -5.11
N PHE A 166 5.66 -4.31 -4.30
CA PHE A 166 4.26 -4.16 -4.73
C PHE A 166 3.72 -2.76 -4.46
N VAL A 167 4.55 -1.87 -3.92
CA VAL A 167 4.18 -0.49 -3.63
C VAL A 167 4.81 0.42 -4.68
N THR A 168 3.97 0.99 -5.54
CA THR A 168 4.37 2.00 -6.52
C THR A 168 4.08 3.39 -5.97
N ILE A 169 5.08 4.28 -6.06
CA ILE A 169 4.89 5.72 -5.79
C ILE A 169 3.91 6.26 -6.83
N GLY A 170 2.95 7.05 -6.39
CA GLY A 170 1.92 7.57 -7.28
C GLY A 170 0.80 8.28 -6.54
N SER A 171 -0.03 8.96 -7.32
CA SER A 171 -1.25 9.64 -6.87
C SER A 171 -2.43 9.12 -7.70
N ARG A 172 -3.45 8.60 -7.02
CA ARG A 172 -4.68 8.07 -7.63
C ARG A 172 -5.90 8.71 -6.99
N GLU A 173 -6.66 9.47 -7.77
CA GLU A 173 -7.96 9.99 -7.34
C GLU A 173 -8.94 8.85 -7.00
N LEU A 174 -9.72 9.06 -5.94
CA LEU A 174 -10.82 8.18 -5.53
C LEU A 174 -12.13 8.83 -5.98
N ASN A 175 -12.91 8.08 -6.76
CA ASN A 175 -14.24 8.49 -7.25
C ASN A 175 -15.33 8.09 -6.26
#